data_AF-A0A2D6IJQ2-F1
#
_entry.id   AF-A0A2D6IJQ2-F1
#
_cell.length_a   1.000
_cell.length_b   1.000
_cell.length_c   1.000
_cell.angle_alpha   90.00
_cell.angle_beta   90.00
_cell.angle_gamma   90.00
#
_symmetry.space_group_name_H-M   'P 1'
#
loop_
_entity.id
_entity.type
_entity.pdbx_description
1 polymer ?
#
loop_
_entity_poly.entity_id
_entity_poly.type
_entity_poly.pdbx_seq_one_letter_code
_entity_poly.pdbx_strand_id
1 'polypeptide(L)'
;MAFQTPETSDEITQDTKEEAELPKLPKEAENTMPPEMLEIIESPSLPPPAKEPESTEPAKTQEPEPEQKEEAKPEQIKEPEPIEQETEKIPTLEPRTIDLRSVVGLACNFKNDNGDTAIARGSGVIIKENTYTEESYILTNRHVVDPEWTSWAYNDPDLDIALKLTSCNVHILRVNGEILPDEKYPYAYYDLKITSGIQHDFTARLAYLPEETELSEDENRQLDYAILEVTGKNESKYFEHENPRLPASPILISNPKEWLEIIKDQRVVVPGYAYQAIGSSSFEEFRLLTKDAKVTEVYAGDKAFEETPYVLETESSPDAYGGRSGSPIFYKGYLIGLFQSRIIPEPNSKIFRGFQTTISAIIENMNTQANTKNIFQEVARFEK
;
A
#
# COMPACT_ATOMS: atom_id res chain seq x y z
N MET A 1 57.18 41.75 35.83
CA MET A 1 56.75 42.86 34.95
C MET A 1 55.43 43.35 35.49
N ALA A 2 55.42 44.59 35.96
CA ALA A 2 54.26 45.31 36.46
C ALA A 2 53.53 46.01 35.30
N PHE A 3 52.23 46.27 35.45
CA PHE A 3 51.47 47.48 35.11
C PHE A 3 49.98 47.10 35.27
N GLN A 4 49.36 47.38 36.42
CA GLN A 4 48.59 48.60 36.74
C GLN A 4 47.36 48.82 35.84
N THR A 5 46.19 48.60 36.46
CA THR A 5 44.92 49.24 36.15
C THR A 5 44.99 50.75 36.43
N PRO A 6 44.02 51.51 35.89
CA PRO A 6 43.25 52.38 36.78
C PRO A 6 41.73 52.26 36.59
N GLU A 7 41.05 52.38 37.73
CA GLU A 7 39.62 52.66 37.90
C GLU A 7 39.30 54.15 37.66
N THR A 8 38.03 54.44 37.33
CA THR A 8 37.11 55.50 37.86
C THR A 8 35.88 55.53 36.93
N SER A 9 34.65 55.16 37.33
CA SER A 9 33.62 55.93 38.07
C SER A 9 33.21 57.23 37.32
N ASP A 10 31.96 57.63 37.08
CA ASP A 10 30.62 57.34 37.59
C ASP A 10 29.57 57.90 36.58
N GLU A 11 28.29 57.65 36.88
CA GLU A 11 27.07 58.40 36.52
C GLU A 11 25.99 57.73 35.62
N ILE A 12 25.03 57.20 36.39
CA ILE A 12 23.60 56.98 36.21
C ILE A 12 22.87 57.98 35.30
N THR A 13 22.03 57.48 34.39
CA THR A 13 20.67 58.03 34.19
C THR A 13 19.70 56.95 33.72
N GLN A 14 18.48 57.02 34.25
CA GLN A 14 17.38 56.06 34.16
C GLN A 14 16.57 56.16 32.85
N ASP A 15 15.79 55.09 32.64
CA ASP A 15 14.48 55.02 31.98
C ASP A 15 14.38 55.24 30.47
N THR A 16 14.18 54.15 29.73
CA THR A 16 12.86 53.88 29.11
C THR A 16 12.71 52.39 28.79
N LYS A 17 11.69 51.77 29.40
CA LYS A 17 11.11 50.50 28.96
C LYS A 17 10.38 50.73 27.64
N GLU A 18 10.69 49.95 26.62
CA GLU A 18 9.80 49.74 25.48
C GLU A 18 9.58 48.22 25.38
N GLU A 19 8.47 47.78 25.97
CA GLU A 19 7.93 46.44 25.79
C GLU A 19 7.50 46.30 24.33
N ALA A 20 8.21 45.47 23.57
CA ALA A 20 7.74 45.04 22.26
C ALA A 20 6.53 44.12 22.44
N GLU A 21 5.35 44.62 22.05
CA GLU A 21 4.10 43.87 21.97
C GLU A 21 4.27 42.65 21.03
N LEU A 22 4.09 41.46 21.60
CA LEU A 22 3.85 40.23 20.85
C LEU A 22 2.52 40.34 20.08
N PRO A 23 2.46 39.94 18.79
CA PRO A 23 1.20 39.93 18.05
C PRO A 23 0.24 38.90 18.66
N LYS A 24 -0.95 39.39 19.03
CA LYS A 24 -2.08 38.57 19.50
C LYS A 24 -2.53 37.62 18.39
N LEU A 25 -2.43 36.32 18.66
CA LEU A 25 -3.11 35.27 17.88
C LEU A 25 -4.63 35.48 17.95
N PRO A 26 -5.36 35.30 16.83
CA PRO A 26 -6.83 35.37 16.86
C PRO A 26 -7.39 34.21 17.67
N LYS A 27 -8.38 34.56 18.51
CA LYS A 27 -9.12 33.66 19.39
C LYS A 27 -9.81 32.55 18.59
N GLU A 28 -9.72 31.35 19.15
CA GLU A 28 -10.48 30.17 18.80
C GLU A 28 -11.95 30.50 18.60
N ALA A 29 -12.49 30.10 17.45
CA ALA A 29 -13.93 30.01 17.27
C ALA A 29 -14.42 28.79 18.07
N GLU A 30 -15.11 29.08 19.17
CA GLU A 30 -15.99 28.13 19.85
C GLU A 30 -16.98 27.58 18.82
N ASN A 31 -16.76 26.34 18.38
CA ASN A 31 -17.75 25.64 17.58
C ASN A 31 -18.73 24.96 18.54
N THR A 32 -19.82 25.68 18.82
CA THR A 32 -20.99 25.19 19.53
C THR A 32 -21.63 24.05 18.76
N MET A 33 -21.59 22.84 19.32
CA MET A 33 -22.43 21.73 18.86
C MET A 33 -23.91 22.07 19.11
N PRO A 34 -24.80 22.00 18.10
CA PRO A 34 -26.24 22.01 18.35
C PRO A 34 -26.71 20.65 18.91
N PRO A 35 -27.79 20.64 19.71
CA PRO A 35 -28.27 19.46 20.42
C PRO A 35 -29.06 18.50 19.51
N GLU A 36 -29.13 17.27 19.98
CA GLU A 36 -29.93 16.12 19.54
C GLU A 36 -31.21 16.42 18.72
N MET A 37 -31.34 15.74 17.58
CA MET A 37 -32.64 15.24 17.11
C MET A 37 -32.52 13.74 16.85
N LEU A 38 -32.98 12.96 17.81
CA LEU A 38 -33.33 11.55 17.66
C LEU A 38 -34.64 11.47 16.85
N GLU A 39 -34.55 11.20 15.55
CA GLU A 39 -35.67 10.63 14.81
C GLU A 39 -35.55 9.10 14.81
N ILE A 40 -36.54 8.50 15.45
CA ILE A 40 -36.83 7.07 15.46
C ILE A 40 -37.24 6.70 14.04
N ILE A 41 -36.37 6.00 13.31
CA ILE A 41 -36.76 5.32 12.08
C ILE A 41 -37.20 3.90 12.47
N GLU A 42 -38.51 3.69 12.41
CA GLU A 42 -39.15 2.39 12.53
C GLU A 42 -38.56 1.41 11.51
N SER A 43 -38.13 0.25 12.01
CA SER A 43 -37.67 -0.87 11.18
C SER A 43 -38.84 -1.41 10.36
N PRO A 44 -38.74 -1.52 9.02
CA PRO A 44 -39.74 -2.24 8.26
C PRO A 44 -39.63 -3.75 8.57
N SER A 45 -40.73 -4.31 9.05
CA SER A 45 -40.89 -5.73 9.36
C SER A 45 -40.60 -6.61 8.14
N LEU A 46 -39.74 -7.61 8.32
CA LEU A 46 -39.55 -8.70 7.37
C LEU A 46 -40.89 -9.44 7.15
N PRO A 47 -41.27 -9.75 5.89
CA PRO A 47 -42.37 -10.68 5.64
C PRO A 47 -41.97 -12.11 6.01
N PRO A 48 -42.92 -12.94 6.49
CA PRO A 48 -42.65 -14.32 6.89
C PRO A 48 -42.29 -15.22 5.70
N PRO A 49 -41.54 -16.32 5.93
CA PRO A 49 -41.10 -17.22 4.88
C PRO A 49 -42.28 -17.93 4.21
N ALA A 50 -42.23 -17.99 2.87
CA ALA A 50 -43.17 -18.73 2.06
C ALA A 50 -43.06 -20.25 2.31
N LYS A 51 -44.23 -20.88 2.38
CA LYS A 51 -44.45 -22.31 2.60
C LYS A 51 -43.83 -23.17 1.49
N GLU A 52 -43.24 -24.28 1.92
CA GLU A 52 -42.95 -25.47 1.11
C GLU A 52 -44.20 -25.98 0.40
N PRO A 53 -44.13 -26.37 -0.89
CA PRO A 53 -45.08 -27.28 -1.48
C PRO A 53 -44.54 -28.72 -1.50
N GLU A 54 -45.41 -29.55 -0.95
CA GLU A 54 -45.48 -30.99 -0.83
C GLU A 54 -44.97 -31.83 -2.02
N SER A 55 -44.32 -32.93 -1.60
CA SER A 55 -44.15 -34.20 -2.28
C SER A 55 -45.46 -34.79 -2.81
N THR A 56 -45.46 -35.24 -4.06
CA THR A 56 -46.31 -36.33 -4.54
C THR A 56 -45.56 -37.22 -5.53
N GLU A 57 -45.37 -38.48 -5.15
CA GLU A 57 -45.03 -39.64 -5.97
C GLU A 57 -46.32 -40.50 -6.13
N PRO A 58 -46.33 -41.65 -6.83
CA PRO A 58 -46.10 -41.93 -8.25
C PRO A 58 -47.38 -42.49 -8.93
N ALA A 59 -47.42 -42.55 -10.27
CA ALA A 59 -48.45 -43.28 -11.00
C ALA A 59 -47.86 -44.28 -12.02
N LYS A 60 -48.01 -45.55 -11.65
CA LYS A 60 -48.16 -46.81 -12.42
C LYS A 60 -47.94 -46.82 -13.95
N THR A 61 -46.94 -47.62 -14.31
CA THR A 61 -47.01 -48.85 -15.15
C THR A 61 -48.13 -48.98 -16.19
N GLN A 62 -47.73 -49.10 -17.46
CA GLN A 62 -48.35 -49.95 -18.47
C GLN A 62 -47.27 -50.44 -19.47
N GLU A 63 -47.06 -51.75 -19.51
CA GLU A 63 -46.43 -52.47 -20.63
C GLU A 63 -47.39 -52.51 -21.83
N PRO A 64 -46.86 -52.61 -23.07
CA PRO A 64 -46.98 -53.91 -23.73
C PRO A 64 -45.74 -54.34 -24.56
N GLU A 65 -45.47 -55.64 -24.44
CA GLU A 65 -45.09 -56.68 -25.43
C GLU A 65 -44.06 -56.47 -26.58
N PRO A 66 -43.42 -57.57 -27.02
CA PRO A 66 -42.07 -57.57 -27.58
C PRO A 66 -42.04 -57.64 -29.11
N GLU A 67 -41.13 -56.89 -29.73
CA GLU A 67 -40.71 -57.14 -31.12
C GLU A 67 -39.28 -57.70 -31.16
N GLN A 68 -39.18 -58.79 -31.90
CA GLN A 68 -37.97 -59.55 -32.20
C GLN A 68 -36.90 -58.67 -32.87
N LYS A 69 -35.67 -58.72 -32.36
CA LYS A 69 -34.47 -58.30 -33.10
C LYS A 69 -33.37 -59.35 -32.95
N GLU A 70 -33.18 -60.04 -34.06
CA GLU A 70 -31.93 -60.51 -34.67
C GLU A 70 -30.64 -60.37 -33.84
N GLU A 71 -29.98 -61.51 -33.59
CA GLU A 71 -28.66 -61.63 -32.99
C GLU A 71 -27.61 -60.88 -33.81
N ALA A 72 -27.15 -59.73 -33.31
CA ALA A 72 -25.91 -59.10 -33.74
C ALA A 72 -24.77 -59.51 -32.80
N LYS A 73 -23.71 -60.02 -33.43
CA LYS A 73 -22.41 -60.44 -32.86
C LYS A 73 -21.86 -59.40 -31.87
N PRO A 74 -21.36 -59.77 -30.68
CA PRO A 74 -20.77 -58.81 -29.76
C PRO A 74 -19.44 -58.30 -30.31
N GLU A 75 -19.41 -57.04 -30.75
CA GLU A 75 -18.17 -56.28 -30.85
C GLU A 75 -17.64 -56.03 -29.44
N GLN A 76 -16.38 -56.43 -29.22
CA GLN A 76 -15.66 -56.14 -27.99
C GLN A 76 -15.54 -54.62 -27.85
N ILE A 77 -16.34 -54.03 -26.96
CA ILE A 77 -16.13 -52.67 -26.46
C ILE A 77 -14.80 -52.72 -25.70
N LYS A 78 -13.75 -52.18 -26.34
CA LYS A 78 -12.50 -51.86 -25.65
C LYS A 78 -12.86 -50.88 -24.54
N GLU A 79 -12.62 -51.30 -23.31
CA GLU A 79 -12.65 -50.43 -22.13
C GLU A 79 -11.79 -49.19 -22.44
N PRO A 80 -12.32 -47.97 -22.34
CA PRO A 80 -11.50 -46.78 -22.53
C PRO A 80 -10.40 -46.82 -21.47
N GLU A 81 -9.15 -46.78 -21.92
CA GLU A 81 -8.00 -46.61 -21.03
C GLU A 81 -8.27 -45.40 -20.11
N PRO A 82 -8.00 -45.50 -18.80
CA PRO A 82 -8.15 -44.37 -17.91
C PRO A 82 -7.25 -43.26 -18.46
N ILE A 83 -7.87 -42.17 -18.89
CA ILE A 83 -7.16 -40.93 -19.20
C ILE A 83 -6.47 -40.56 -17.90
N GLU A 84 -5.14 -40.75 -17.84
CA GLU A 84 -4.31 -40.11 -16.85
C GLU A 84 -4.57 -38.61 -17.00
N GLN A 85 -5.47 -38.08 -16.19
CA GLN A 85 -5.51 -36.65 -15.94
C GLN A 85 -4.15 -36.34 -15.37
N GLU A 86 -3.27 -35.74 -16.19
CA GLU A 86 -2.15 -34.97 -15.68
C GLU A 86 -2.77 -33.98 -14.69
N THR A 87 -2.71 -34.30 -13.39
CA THR A 87 -2.91 -33.31 -12.34
C THR A 87 -1.83 -32.27 -12.59
N GLU A 88 -2.22 -31.21 -13.28
CA GLU A 88 -1.41 -30.03 -13.51
C GLU A 88 -0.86 -29.61 -12.15
N LYS A 89 0.46 -29.77 -11.99
CA LYS A 89 1.11 -29.45 -10.72
C LYS A 89 0.93 -27.95 -10.53
N ILE A 90 0.18 -27.57 -9.50
CA ILE A 90 0.11 -26.16 -9.08
C ILE A 90 1.55 -25.72 -8.80
N PRO A 91 2.05 -24.67 -9.46
CA PRO A 91 3.40 -24.18 -9.24
C PRO A 91 3.67 -23.91 -7.76
N THR A 92 4.75 -24.47 -7.22
CA THR A 92 5.11 -24.32 -5.80
C THR A 92 6.03 -23.12 -5.61
N LEU A 93 5.69 -22.23 -4.68
CA LEU A 93 6.51 -21.10 -4.25
C LEU A 93 6.86 -21.28 -2.77
N GLU A 94 8.16 -21.40 -2.49
CA GLU A 94 8.69 -21.50 -1.12
C GLU A 94 8.44 -20.21 -0.34
N PRO A 95 7.71 -20.23 0.79
CA PRO A 95 7.40 -19.02 1.55
C PRO A 95 8.65 -18.37 2.18
N ARG A 96 8.63 -17.04 2.32
CA ARG A 96 9.71 -16.25 2.92
C ARG A 96 9.26 -15.40 4.10
N THR A 97 10.18 -15.16 5.03
CA THR A 97 9.98 -14.21 6.12
C THR A 97 10.05 -12.78 5.59
N ILE A 98 9.17 -11.91 6.08
CA ILE A 98 9.20 -10.47 5.78
C ILE A 98 9.97 -9.77 6.89
N ASP A 99 11.08 -9.11 6.57
CA ASP A 99 11.77 -8.20 7.50
C ASP A 99 11.01 -6.86 7.54
N LEU A 100 10.41 -6.53 8.69
CA LEU A 100 9.60 -5.31 8.83
C LEU A 100 10.41 -4.02 8.74
N ARG A 101 11.75 -4.09 8.75
CA ARG A 101 12.62 -2.93 8.49
C ARG A 101 12.68 -2.58 7.00
N SER A 102 12.24 -3.48 6.11
CA SER A 102 12.06 -3.14 4.69
C SER A 102 10.82 -2.29 4.47
N VAL A 103 9.87 -2.29 5.40
CA VAL A 103 8.65 -1.48 5.35
C VAL A 103 8.92 -0.13 6.01
N VAL A 104 8.70 0.95 5.25
CA VAL A 104 9.06 2.31 5.66
C VAL A 104 7.85 3.22 5.78
N GLY A 105 7.92 4.16 6.73
CA GLY A 105 7.01 5.30 6.81
C GLY A 105 7.61 6.50 6.09
N LEU A 106 6.77 7.27 5.39
CA LEU A 106 7.19 8.40 4.57
C LEU A 106 6.51 9.69 5.01
N ALA A 107 7.33 10.74 5.16
CA ALA A 107 6.88 12.13 5.31
C ALA A 107 7.44 12.96 4.15
N CYS A 108 6.66 13.16 3.10
CA CYS A 108 7.07 13.89 1.91
C CYS A 108 6.71 15.37 2.03
N ASN A 109 7.73 16.22 2.02
CA ASN A 109 7.62 17.65 2.23
C ASN A 109 7.51 18.37 0.88
N PHE A 110 6.54 19.26 0.78
CA PHE A 110 6.28 20.06 -0.41
C PHE A 110 6.42 21.54 -0.11
N LYS A 111 6.79 22.29 -1.14
CA LYS A 111 6.87 23.74 -1.10
C LYS A 111 6.47 24.35 -2.44
N ASN A 112 5.79 25.49 -2.43
CA ASN A 112 5.52 26.28 -3.65
C ASN A 112 6.40 27.55 -3.68
N ASP A 113 6.33 28.30 -4.78
CA ASP A 113 7.12 29.53 -4.97
C ASP A 113 6.73 30.66 -4.01
N ASN A 114 5.50 30.62 -3.46
CA ASN A 114 5.03 31.56 -2.45
C ASN A 114 5.58 31.26 -1.04
N GLY A 115 6.21 30.10 -0.87
CA GLY A 115 6.76 29.64 0.41
C GLY A 115 5.79 28.82 1.27
N ASP A 116 4.58 28.53 0.77
CA ASP A 116 3.66 27.63 1.45
C ASP A 116 4.23 26.23 1.50
N THR A 117 3.96 25.50 2.58
CA THR A 117 4.49 24.16 2.81
C THR A 117 3.38 23.17 3.13
N ALA A 118 3.54 21.93 2.67
CA ALA A 118 2.64 20.83 2.97
C ALA A 118 3.43 19.55 3.22
N ILE A 119 2.82 18.59 3.93
CA ILE A 119 3.41 17.28 4.17
C ILE A 119 2.41 16.20 3.80
N ALA A 120 2.74 15.41 2.79
CA ALA A 120 2.03 14.16 2.50
C ALA A 120 2.66 13.02 3.30
N ARG A 121 1.82 12.08 3.74
CA ARG A 121 2.22 10.98 4.61
C ARG A 121 1.81 9.67 3.98
N GLY A 122 2.75 8.74 3.94
CA GLY A 122 2.58 7.45 3.28
C GLY A 122 3.43 6.37 3.90
N SER A 123 3.44 5.24 3.21
CA SER A 123 4.24 4.06 3.48
C SER A 123 5.06 3.72 2.23
N GLY A 124 6.01 2.81 2.36
CA GLY A 124 6.77 2.29 1.23
C GLY A 124 7.47 0.98 1.58
N VAL A 125 8.19 0.44 0.60
CA VAL A 125 8.99 -0.77 0.77
C VAL A 125 10.34 -0.64 0.07
N ILE A 126 11.39 -1.11 0.72
CA ILE A 126 12.75 -1.15 0.15
C ILE A 126 12.83 -2.31 -0.84
N ILE A 127 13.27 -2.02 -2.07
CA ILE A 127 13.24 -2.98 -3.20
C ILE A 127 14.63 -3.34 -3.74
N LYS A 128 15.68 -2.68 -3.21
CA LYS A 128 17.09 -2.97 -3.50
C LYS A 128 17.84 -3.02 -2.18
N GLU A 129 18.41 -4.18 -1.86
CA GLU A 129 19.10 -4.35 -0.60
C GLU A 129 20.42 -3.62 -0.69
N ASN A 130 20.64 -2.68 0.22
CA ASN A 130 21.92 -2.04 0.28
C ASN A 130 22.26 -1.42 1.64
N THR A 131 23.46 -0.86 1.72
CA THR A 131 23.84 0.10 2.73
C THR A 131 23.40 1.51 2.30
N TYR A 132 23.14 2.45 3.22
CA TYR A 132 22.65 3.79 2.84
C TYR A 132 23.63 4.57 1.94
N THR A 133 24.92 4.22 1.98
CA THR A 133 25.98 4.83 1.15
C THR A 133 25.97 4.37 -0.30
N GLU A 134 25.21 3.33 -0.61
CA GLU A 134 25.03 2.80 -1.94
C GLU A 134 23.58 3.01 -2.39
N GLU A 135 23.32 2.87 -3.69
CA GLU A 135 21.98 3.06 -4.25
C GLU A 135 20.95 2.15 -3.58
N SER A 136 20.06 2.75 -2.78
CA SER A 136 18.92 2.11 -2.13
C SER A 136 17.63 2.79 -2.59
N TYR A 137 16.67 1.97 -3.02
CA TYR A 137 15.40 2.45 -3.57
C TYR A 137 14.21 2.01 -2.74
N ILE A 138 13.27 2.93 -2.58
CA ILE A 138 11.98 2.73 -1.92
C ILE A 138 10.89 2.83 -2.98
N LEU A 139 10.06 1.80 -3.06
CA LEU A 139 8.83 1.80 -3.83
C LEU A 139 7.67 2.33 -2.96
N THR A 140 6.90 3.26 -3.49
CA THR A 140 5.70 3.84 -2.86
C THR A 140 4.67 4.23 -3.93
N ASN A 141 3.56 4.82 -3.52
CA ASN A 141 2.51 5.30 -4.42
C ASN A 141 2.87 6.68 -5.00
N ARG A 142 2.49 6.91 -6.26
CA ARG A 142 2.67 8.18 -6.97
C ARG A 142 1.93 9.31 -6.27
N HIS A 143 0.72 9.07 -5.77
CA HIS A 143 -0.04 10.14 -5.12
C HIS A 143 0.54 10.64 -3.79
N VAL A 144 1.54 9.97 -3.24
CA VAL A 144 2.26 10.45 -2.04
C VAL A 144 3.27 11.54 -2.42
N VAL A 145 3.69 11.60 -3.69
CA VAL A 145 4.85 12.37 -4.14
C VAL A 145 4.55 13.32 -5.32
N ASP A 146 3.42 13.14 -6.01
CA ASP A 146 3.03 13.89 -7.21
C ASP A 146 1.60 14.48 -7.06
N PRO A 147 1.48 15.70 -6.50
CA PRO A 147 0.20 16.37 -6.30
C PRO A 147 -0.56 16.65 -7.60
N GLU A 148 0.17 16.96 -8.67
CA GLU A 148 -0.42 17.29 -9.97
C GLU A 148 -1.13 16.07 -10.56
N TRP A 149 -0.43 14.92 -10.60
CA TRP A 149 -1.06 13.67 -11.02
C TRP A 149 -2.18 13.24 -10.07
N THR A 150 -2.01 13.40 -8.76
CA THR A 150 -3.03 13.04 -7.77
C THR A 150 -4.35 13.75 -8.01
N SER A 151 -4.29 15.07 -8.24
CA SER A 151 -5.47 15.89 -8.50
C SER A 151 -6.20 15.41 -9.76
N TRP A 152 -5.45 15.11 -10.83
CA TRP A 152 -6.02 14.58 -12.08
C TRP A 152 -6.58 13.15 -11.93
N ALA A 153 -5.83 12.24 -11.31
CA ALA A 153 -6.19 10.83 -11.23
C ALA A 153 -7.42 10.57 -10.33
N TYR A 154 -7.51 11.30 -9.22
CA TYR A 154 -8.59 11.15 -8.24
C TYR A 154 -9.68 12.23 -8.32
N ASN A 155 -9.58 13.18 -9.25
CA ASN A 155 -10.47 14.35 -9.34
C ASN A 155 -10.57 15.10 -8.00
N ASP A 156 -9.42 15.38 -7.37
CA ASP A 156 -9.32 16.03 -6.06
C ASP A 156 -9.08 17.55 -6.24
N PRO A 157 -10.13 18.39 -6.10
CA PRO A 157 -10.04 19.83 -6.38
C PRO A 157 -9.37 20.62 -5.24
N ASP A 158 -9.24 20.02 -4.06
CA ASP A 158 -8.71 20.69 -2.86
C ASP A 158 -7.18 20.59 -2.78
N LEU A 159 -6.56 19.90 -3.74
CA LEU A 159 -5.13 19.66 -3.78
C LEU A 159 -4.40 20.81 -4.51
N ASP A 160 -3.48 21.49 -3.81
CA ASP A 160 -2.66 22.54 -4.43
C ASP A 160 -1.59 21.92 -5.33
N ILE A 161 -1.82 21.98 -6.65
CA ILE A 161 -0.91 21.45 -7.68
C ILE A 161 0.37 22.28 -7.86
N ALA A 162 0.43 23.50 -7.29
CA ALA A 162 1.64 24.33 -7.33
C ALA A 162 2.71 23.84 -6.34
N LEU A 163 2.34 22.97 -5.39
CA LEU A 163 3.26 22.34 -4.46
C LEU A 163 4.21 21.38 -5.20
N LYS A 164 5.52 21.61 -5.05
CA LYS A 164 6.55 20.72 -5.59
C LYS A 164 7.26 19.97 -4.47
N LEU A 165 7.53 18.69 -4.72
CA LEU A 165 8.23 17.82 -3.78
C LEU A 165 9.64 18.34 -3.55
N THR A 166 10.03 18.44 -2.27
CA THR A 166 11.39 18.85 -1.88
C THR A 166 12.23 17.68 -1.40
N SER A 167 11.68 16.87 -0.48
CA SER A 167 12.34 15.71 0.12
C SER A 167 11.31 14.83 0.81
N CYS A 168 11.62 13.55 0.99
CA CYS A 168 10.87 12.66 1.86
C CYS A 168 11.74 12.22 3.03
N ASN A 169 11.21 12.38 4.24
CA ASN A 169 11.80 11.77 5.43
C ASN A 169 11.32 10.31 5.51
N VAL A 170 12.26 9.41 5.76
CA VAL A 170 12.05 7.96 5.81
C VAL A 170 12.17 7.49 7.25
N HIS A 171 11.21 6.69 7.69
CA HIS A 171 11.16 6.10 9.02
C HIS A 171 11.18 4.59 8.91
N ILE A 172 12.07 3.93 9.65
CA ILE A 172 12.16 2.46 9.71
C ILE A 172 11.85 1.94 11.12
N LEU A 173 11.36 0.71 11.18
CA LEU A 173 11.25 -0.03 12.44
C LEU A 173 12.66 -0.25 13.01
N ARG A 174 12.92 0.20 14.24
CA ARG A 174 14.26 0.07 14.86
C ARG A 174 14.51 -1.32 15.46
N VAL A 175 13.46 -2.01 15.84
CA VAL A 175 13.56 -3.37 16.39
C VAL A 175 13.55 -4.37 15.24
N ASN A 176 14.30 -5.46 15.39
CA ASN A 176 14.17 -6.60 14.48
C ASN A 176 12.75 -7.15 14.63
N GLY A 177 11.90 -6.86 13.65
CA GLY A 177 10.54 -7.35 13.56
C GLY A 177 10.43 -8.17 12.28
N GLU A 178 9.80 -9.33 12.39
CA GLU A 178 9.62 -10.26 11.28
C GLU A 178 8.16 -10.70 11.23
N ILE A 179 7.63 -10.92 10.03
CA ILE A 179 6.37 -11.66 9.84
C ILE A 179 6.74 -13.01 9.24
N LEU A 180 6.38 -14.07 9.97
CA LEU A 180 6.61 -15.43 9.48
C LEU A 180 5.56 -15.81 8.43
N PRO A 181 5.92 -16.59 7.40
CA PRO A 181 5.00 -16.89 6.30
C PRO A 181 3.74 -17.67 6.71
N ASP A 182 3.82 -18.45 7.79
CA ASP A 182 2.71 -19.23 8.36
C ASP A 182 1.92 -18.46 9.44
N GLU A 183 2.33 -17.23 9.76
CA GLU A 183 1.70 -16.40 10.78
C GLU A 183 0.33 -15.91 10.31
N LYS A 184 -0.73 -16.44 10.93
CA LYS A 184 -2.13 -16.16 10.57
C LYS A 184 -2.66 -14.85 11.14
N TYR A 185 -1.90 -14.17 12.01
CA TYR A 185 -2.27 -12.89 12.64
C TYR A 185 -1.01 -12.08 12.97
N PRO A 186 -0.33 -11.52 11.96
CA PRO A 186 0.80 -10.64 12.20
C PRO A 186 0.34 -9.50 13.10
N TYR A 187 1.23 -9.09 13.99
CA TYR A 187 1.02 -8.11 15.06
C TYR A 187 0.07 -6.96 14.67
N ALA A 188 -0.91 -6.68 15.54
CA ALA A 188 -1.88 -5.62 15.30
C ALA A 188 -1.22 -4.25 15.11
N TYR A 189 -0.15 -3.96 15.86
CA TYR A 189 0.65 -2.75 15.68
C TYR A 189 2.03 -2.83 16.34
N TYR A 190 2.97 -2.02 15.85
CA TYR A 190 4.22 -1.67 16.52
C TYR A 190 4.29 -0.16 16.76
N ASP A 191 4.47 0.23 18.02
CA ASP A 191 4.74 1.62 18.38
C ASP A 191 6.24 1.91 18.30
N LEU A 192 6.62 2.92 17.52
CA LEU A 192 7.99 3.44 17.54
C LEU A 192 8.14 4.36 18.75
N LYS A 193 8.34 3.81 19.95
CA LYS A 193 8.51 4.63 21.16
C LYS A 193 9.61 5.68 20.97
N ILE A 194 9.21 6.94 21.17
CA ILE A 194 10.02 8.16 21.06
C ILE A 194 11.04 8.22 22.22
N THR A 195 12.32 8.08 21.91
CA THR A 195 13.37 8.76 22.67
C THR A 195 13.65 10.10 21.98
N SER A 196 13.09 11.18 22.53
CA SER A 196 13.33 12.60 22.21
C SER A 196 13.37 13.03 20.72
N GLY A 197 12.29 13.66 20.25
CA GLY A 197 12.27 14.43 19.01
C GLY A 197 11.93 13.62 17.76
N ILE A 198 11.22 14.25 16.81
CA ILE A 198 10.86 13.71 15.50
C ILE A 198 12.14 13.51 14.69
N GLN A 199 12.82 12.38 14.86
CA GLN A 199 14.02 12.04 14.11
C GLN A 199 13.71 10.91 13.14
N HIS A 200 13.53 11.29 11.87
CA HIS A 200 13.55 10.37 10.74
C HIS A 200 14.88 9.63 10.68
N ASP A 201 14.90 8.49 10.00
CA ASP A 201 16.09 7.68 9.83
C ASP A 201 16.94 8.17 8.67
N PHE A 202 16.28 8.40 7.53
CA PHE A 202 16.92 8.77 6.29
C PHE A 202 16.14 9.87 5.57
N THR A 203 16.80 10.51 4.62
CA THR A 203 16.19 11.38 3.63
C THR A 203 16.20 10.67 2.29
N ALA A 204 15.13 10.84 1.52
CA ALA A 204 15.01 10.32 0.18
C ALA A 204 14.50 11.41 -0.79
N ARG A 205 14.81 11.25 -2.07
CA ARG A 205 14.33 12.11 -3.16
C ARG A 205 13.62 11.28 -4.22
N LEU A 206 12.76 11.91 -5.00
CA LEU A 206 12.15 11.28 -6.16
C LEU A 206 13.22 10.87 -7.18
N ALA A 207 13.22 9.60 -7.56
CA ALA A 207 14.11 9.03 -8.55
C ALA A 207 13.37 8.73 -9.85
N TYR A 208 12.19 8.10 -9.75
CA TYR A 208 11.40 7.71 -10.92
C TYR A 208 9.89 7.91 -10.69
N LEU A 209 9.22 8.33 -11.77
CA LEU A 209 7.78 8.28 -11.96
C LEU A 209 7.46 7.33 -13.12
N PRO A 210 6.22 6.86 -13.23
CA PRO A 210 5.82 6.00 -14.34
C PRO A 210 6.00 6.70 -15.69
N GLU A 211 6.44 5.95 -16.70
CA GLU A 211 6.40 6.44 -18.08
C GLU A 211 4.98 6.36 -18.59
N GLU A 212 4.44 7.49 -19.06
CA GLU A 212 3.06 7.59 -19.57
C GLU A 212 2.94 7.23 -21.06
N THR A 213 4.06 6.85 -21.70
CA THR A 213 4.10 6.51 -23.13
C THR A 213 3.36 5.19 -23.38
N GLU A 214 2.57 5.15 -24.44
CA GLU A 214 1.82 3.97 -24.88
C GLU A 214 0.71 3.48 -23.93
N LEU A 215 0.55 4.07 -22.73
CA LEU A 215 -0.56 3.78 -21.84
C LEU A 215 -1.92 4.27 -22.40
N SER A 216 -3.01 3.62 -21.99
CA SER A 216 -4.35 4.21 -22.09
C SER A 216 -4.56 5.28 -21.00
N GLU A 217 -5.66 6.04 -21.06
CA GLU A 217 -5.99 6.99 -19.98
C GLU A 217 -6.26 6.25 -18.66
N ASP A 218 -6.96 5.12 -18.72
CA ASP A 218 -7.31 4.31 -17.56
C ASP A 218 -6.07 3.61 -16.97
N GLU A 219 -5.14 3.16 -17.80
CA GLU A 219 -3.83 2.66 -17.37
C GLU A 219 -3.01 3.78 -16.71
N ASN A 220 -2.91 4.96 -17.31
CA ASN A 220 -2.16 6.05 -16.69
C ASN A 220 -2.78 6.50 -15.35
N ARG A 221 -4.12 6.46 -15.25
CA ARG A 221 -4.84 6.84 -14.02
C ARG A 221 -4.67 5.83 -12.89
N GLN A 222 -4.55 4.54 -13.21
CA GLN A 222 -4.43 3.46 -12.21
C GLN A 222 -2.98 3.08 -11.86
N LEU A 223 -2.00 3.49 -12.67
CA LEU A 223 -0.58 3.18 -12.48
C LEU A 223 0.04 4.06 -11.38
N ASP A 224 -0.38 3.82 -10.15
CA ASP A 224 -0.05 4.62 -8.98
C ASP A 224 1.22 4.08 -8.28
N TYR A 225 2.39 4.40 -8.82
CA TYR A 225 3.66 4.08 -8.17
C TYR A 225 4.72 5.17 -8.38
N ALA A 226 5.68 5.24 -7.46
CA ALA A 226 6.87 6.06 -7.57
C ALA A 226 8.06 5.37 -6.89
N ILE A 227 9.26 5.71 -7.36
CA ILE A 227 10.51 5.24 -6.77
C ILE A 227 11.24 6.41 -6.14
N LEU A 228 11.59 6.27 -4.87
CA LEU A 228 12.43 7.20 -4.14
C LEU A 228 13.84 6.60 -3.99
N GLU A 229 14.86 7.43 -4.14
CA GLU A 229 16.24 7.07 -3.80
C GLU A 229 16.58 7.63 -2.42
N VAL A 230 17.15 6.78 -1.55
CA VAL A 230 17.70 7.20 -0.25
C VAL A 230 18.99 7.99 -0.48
N THR A 231 19.08 9.21 0.03
CA THR A 231 20.18 10.15 -0.26
C THR A 231 20.99 10.55 0.95
N GLY A 232 20.50 10.33 2.17
CA GLY A 232 21.22 10.69 3.38
C GLY A 232 20.67 10.00 4.61
N LYS A 233 21.53 9.84 5.63
CA LYS A 233 21.13 9.39 6.96
C LYS A 233 20.98 10.58 7.90
N ASN A 234 20.16 10.43 8.93
CA ASN A 234 20.06 11.42 9.98
C ASN A 234 21.26 11.33 10.94
N GLU A 235 22.17 12.30 10.85
CA GLU A 235 23.38 12.38 11.68
C GLU A 235 23.12 12.59 13.18
N SER A 236 21.91 13.04 13.54
CA SER A 236 21.51 13.12 14.96
C SER A 236 21.18 11.75 15.55
N LYS A 237 20.94 10.75 14.69
CA LYS A 237 20.49 9.41 15.06
C LYS A 237 21.54 8.34 14.79
N TYR A 238 22.34 8.53 13.74
CA TYR A 238 23.38 7.61 13.30
C TYR A 238 24.74 8.29 13.37
N PHE A 239 25.75 7.59 13.89
CA PHE A 239 27.12 8.13 13.89
C PHE A 239 27.64 8.29 12.46
N GLU A 240 28.56 9.22 12.22
CA GLU A 240 29.13 9.49 10.89
C GLU A 240 29.67 8.23 10.17
N HIS A 241 30.28 7.30 10.93
CA HIS A 241 30.83 6.06 10.38
C HIS A 241 29.85 4.87 10.36
N GLU A 242 28.65 5.04 10.92
CA GLU A 242 27.65 3.99 10.96
C GLU A 242 27.02 3.80 9.58
N ASN A 243 26.96 2.56 9.10
CA ASN A 243 26.36 2.23 7.82
C ASN A 243 25.19 1.26 7.99
N PRO A 244 24.00 1.76 8.41
CA PRO A 244 22.84 0.91 8.62
C PRO A 244 22.45 0.18 7.34
N ARG A 245 22.16 -1.12 7.48
CA ARG A 245 21.67 -1.98 6.40
C ARG A 245 20.17 -1.71 6.18
N LEU A 246 19.79 -1.63 4.91
CA LEU A 246 18.43 -1.48 4.43
C LEU A 246 18.00 -2.79 3.75
N PRO A 247 17.29 -3.68 4.46
CA PRO A 247 16.88 -4.96 3.88
C PRO A 247 15.83 -4.72 2.80
N ALA A 248 15.96 -5.38 1.66
CA ALA A 248 14.95 -5.34 0.61
C ALA A 248 13.96 -6.50 0.71
N SER A 249 12.77 -6.26 0.18
CA SER A 249 11.75 -7.28 0.04
C SER A 249 11.86 -7.99 -1.31
N PRO A 250 11.82 -9.34 -1.33
CA PRO A 250 11.79 -10.09 -2.57
C PRO A 250 10.47 -9.87 -3.29
N ILE A 251 10.51 -9.92 -4.62
CA ILE A 251 9.38 -9.63 -5.50
C ILE A 251 8.92 -10.91 -6.20
N LEU A 252 7.61 -11.06 -6.37
CA LEU A 252 7.03 -12.12 -7.18
C LEU A 252 6.40 -11.52 -8.44
N ILE A 253 6.91 -11.89 -9.61
CA ILE A 253 6.28 -11.59 -10.90
C ILE A 253 5.74 -12.87 -11.52
N SER A 254 4.65 -12.76 -12.26
CA SER A 254 4.12 -13.82 -13.12
C SER A 254 3.07 -13.23 -14.06
N ASN A 255 2.52 -14.04 -14.96
CA ASN A 255 1.50 -13.63 -15.93
C ASN A 255 0.09 -13.62 -15.29
N PRO A 256 -0.91 -12.96 -15.92
CA PRO A 256 -2.26 -12.82 -15.38
C PRO A 256 -2.93 -14.15 -15.04
N LYS A 257 -2.79 -15.17 -15.90
CA LYS A 257 -3.44 -16.46 -15.73
C LYS A 257 -2.90 -17.21 -14.53
N GLU A 258 -1.57 -17.31 -14.42
CA GLU A 258 -0.90 -17.92 -13.28
C GLU A 258 -1.23 -17.18 -11.97
N TRP A 259 -1.27 -15.84 -11.97
CA TRP A 259 -1.72 -15.08 -10.81
C TRP A 259 -3.17 -15.41 -10.44
N LEU A 260 -4.10 -15.35 -11.39
CA LEU A 260 -5.51 -15.68 -11.14
C LEU A 260 -5.68 -17.10 -10.58
N GLU A 261 -4.97 -18.08 -11.12
CA GLU A 261 -5.06 -19.46 -10.67
C GLU A 261 -4.46 -19.68 -9.27
N ILE A 262 -3.38 -18.96 -8.94
CA ILE A 262 -2.59 -19.24 -7.74
C ILE A 262 -2.93 -18.30 -6.57
N ILE A 263 -3.12 -17.00 -6.83
CA ILE A 263 -3.29 -15.98 -5.79
C ILE A 263 -4.73 -15.59 -5.53
N LYS A 264 -5.67 -15.92 -6.43
CA LYS A 264 -7.09 -15.68 -6.16
C LYS A 264 -7.53 -16.44 -4.91
N ASP A 265 -8.34 -15.76 -4.12
CA ASP A 265 -8.83 -16.20 -2.83
C ASP A 265 -7.76 -16.46 -1.76
N GLN A 266 -6.48 -16.18 -2.06
CA GLN A 266 -5.41 -16.34 -1.11
C GLN A 266 -5.31 -15.16 -0.14
N ARG A 267 -4.85 -15.46 1.07
CA ARG A 267 -4.50 -14.46 2.07
C ARG A 267 -3.24 -13.72 1.65
N VAL A 268 -3.27 -12.41 1.81
CA VAL A 268 -2.13 -11.50 1.69
C VAL A 268 -2.00 -10.63 2.93
N VAL A 269 -0.78 -10.18 3.20
CA VAL A 269 -0.47 -9.34 4.36
C VAL A 269 -0.03 -7.97 3.88
N VAL A 270 -0.57 -6.92 4.48
CA VAL A 270 -0.34 -5.52 4.13
C VAL A 270 0.21 -4.77 5.35
N PRO A 271 1.53 -4.88 5.65
CA PRO A 271 2.16 -4.07 6.67
C PRO A 271 2.35 -2.64 6.15
N GLY A 272 2.07 -1.64 6.98
CA GLY A 272 2.18 -0.24 6.59
C GLY A 272 2.02 0.72 7.75
N TYR A 273 2.47 1.95 7.55
CA TYR A 273 2.40 2.99 8.57
C TYR A 273 1.05 3.68 8.48
N ALA A 274 0.30 3.66 9.58
CA ALA A 274 -0.93 4.41 9.70
C ALA A 274 -0.68 5.60 10.60
N TYR A 275 -0.85 6.82 10.05
CA TYR A 275 -0.78 8.00 10.89
C TYR A 275 -2.09 8.15 11.66
N GLN A 276 -3.30 8.16 11.09
CA GLN A 276 -4.48 8.58 11.87
C GLN A 276 -5.00 7.67 13.02
N ALA A 277 -4.33 6.56 13.37
CA ALA A 277 -4.83 5.61 14.36
C ALA A 277 -5.02 6.17 15.79
N ILE A 278 -4.45 7.33 16.15
CA ILE A 278 -4.50 7.94 17.50
C ILE A 278 -4.57 9.49 17.55
N GLY A 279 -5.00 10.18 16.47
CA GLY A 279 -5.11 11.66 16.45
C GLY A 279 -3.87 12.39 15.91
N SER A 280 -3.71 13.70 16.15
CA SER A 280 -2.59 14.51 15.59
C SER A 280 -1.20 14.11 16.11
N SER A 281 -1.12 13.55 17.33
CA SER A 281 0.09 12.98 17.94
C SER A 281 0.61 11.73 17.23
N SER A 282 -0.20 11.14 16.37
CA SER A 282 0.12 9.88 15.72
C SER A 282 1.28 9.91 14.73
N PHE A 283 1.61 11.09 14.22
CA PHE A 283 2.79 11.26 13.40
C PHE A 283 4.07 11.34 14.22
N GLU A 284 3.97 11.54 15.53
CA GLU A 284 5.12 11.47 16.42
C GLU A 284 5.42 10.00 16.79
N GLU A 285 4.42 9.12 16.73
CA GLU A 285 4.51 7.72 17.19
C GLU A 285 4.63 6.68 16.05
N PHE A 286 4.38 7.06 14.79
CA PHE A 286 4.54 6.25 13.56
C PHE A 286 4.22 4.76 13.76
N ARG A 287 2.93 4.46 13.89
CA ARG A 287 2.47 3.10 14.16
C ARG A 287 2.48 2.25 12.89
N LEU A 288 3.34 1.24 12.86
CA LEU A 288 3.32 0.21 11.83
C LEU A 288 2.18 -0.77 12.14
N LEU A 289 1.14 -0.76 11.31
CA LEU A 289 0.01 -1.69 11.38
C LEU A 289 0.22 -2.82 10.38
N THR A 290 -0.14 -4.04 10.75
CA THR A 290 -0.26 -5.14 9.79
C THR A 290 -1.72 -5.48 9.60
N LYS A 291 -2.10 -5.77 8.35
CA LYS A 291 -3.48 -6.08 7.99
C LYS A 291 -3.52 -7.30 7.09
N ASP A 292 -4.46 -8.18 7.37
CA ASP A 292 -4.78 -9.27 6.48
C ASP A 292 -5.83 -8.83 5.46
N ALA A 293 -5.62 -9.26 4.23
CA ALA A 293 -6.60 -9.11 3.16
C ALA A 293 -6.66 -10.41 2.36
N LYS A 294 -7.69 -10.52 1.52
CA LYS A 294 -7.87 -11.62 0.59
C LYS A 294 -7.88 -11.06 -0.82
N VAL A 295 -7.12 -11.67 -1.73
CA VAL A 295 -7.18 -11.28 -3.15
C VAL A 295 -8.47 -11.81 -3.74
N THR A 296 -9.27 -10.92 -4.32
CA THR A 296 -10.57 -11.28 -4.91
C THR A 296 -10.47 -11.44 -6.42
N GLU A 297 -9.75 -10.53 -7.08
CA GLU A 297 -9.54 -10.55 -8.52
C GLU A 297 -8.18 -9.97 -8.91
N VAL A 298 -7.74 -10.28 -10.12
CA VAL A 298 -6.57 -9.70 -10.78
C VAL A 298 -6.98 -9.35 -12.21
N TYR A 299 -6.68 -8.14 -12.64
CA TYR A 299 -7.04 -7.59 -13.93
C TYR A 299 -5.80 -7.32 -14.77
N ALA A 300 -5.90 -7.56 -16.07
CA ALA A 300 -4.95 -7.04 -17.05
C ALA A 300 -5.30 -5.59 -17.44
N GLY A 301 -4.36 -4.90 -18.08
CA GLY A 301 -4.62 -3.59 -18.68
C GLY A 301 -5.41 -3.69 -19.97
N ASP A 302 -5.84 -2.53 -20.48
CA ASP A 302 -6.60 -2.42 -21.73
C ASP A 302 -5.71 -2.06 -22.93
N LYS A 303 -4.41 -1.84 -22.73
CA LYS A 303 -3.47 -1.51 -23.81
C LYS A 303 -2.03 -1.94 -23.52
N ALA A 304 -1.28 -1.18 -22.73
CA ALA A 304 0.13 -1.48 -22.48
C ALA A 304 0.32 -2.73 -21.61
N PHE A 305 -0.67 -3.08 -20.79
CA PHE A 305 -0.59 -4.23 -19.86
C PHE A 305 -1.60 -5.35 -20.20
N GLU A 306 -1.99 -5.52 -21.47
CA GLU A 306 -2.95 -6.55 -21.91
C GLU A 306 -2.57 -7.98 -21.47
N GLU A 307 -1.28 -8.28 -21.36
CA GLU A 307 -0.76 -9.61 -21.02
C GLU A 307 -0.04 -9.65 -19.65
N THR A 308 -0.20 -8.59 -18.84
CA THR A 308 0.49 -8.43 -17.55
C THR A 308 -0.52 -8.18 -16.45
N PRO A 309 -0.37 -8.80 -15.24
CA PRO A 309 -1.22 -8.47 -14.13
C PRO A 309 -1.05 -6.99 -13.85
N TYR A 310 -2.12 -6.21 -14.01
CA TYR A 310 -2.07 -4.76 -13.98
C TYR A 310 -2.57 -4.21 -12.66
N VAL A 311 -3.74 -4.69 -12.24
CA VAL A 311 -4.39 -4.29 -10.99
C VAL A 311 -4.81 -5.53 -10.22
N LEU A 312 -4.63 -5.51 -8.91
CA LEU A 312 -5.17 -6.52 -8.00
C LEU A 312 -6.28 -5.90 -7.15
N GLU A 313 -7.36 -6.65 -6.95
CA GLU A 313 -8.43 -6.31 -6.03
C GLU A 313 -8.23 -7.10 -4.73
N THR A 314 -8.35 -6.40 -3.60
CA THR A 314 -8.35 -7.05 -2.28
C THR A 314 -9.61 -6.73 -1.49
N GLU A 315 -10.17 -7.77 -0.89
CA GLU A 315 -11.17 -7.63 0.17
C GLU A 315 -10.42 -7.50 1.50
N SER A 316 -10.67 -6.38 2.18
CA SER A 316 -10.15 -6.14 3.52
C SER A 316 -11.23 -5.45 4.34
N SER A 317 -11.41 -5.85 5.61
CA SER A 317 -12.34 -5.16 6.51
C SER A 317 -12.02 -3.66 6.54
N PRO A 318 -13.00 -2.75 6.61
CA PRO A 318 -12.75 -1.31 6.47
C PRO A 318 -11.65 -0.84 7.42
N ASP A 319 -10.62 -0.24 6.82
CA ASP A 319 -9.50 0.39 7.51
C ASP A 319 -9.42 1.79 6.93
N ALA A 320 -9.74 2.78 7.76
CA ALA A 320 -9.87 4.18 7.36
C ALA A 320 -8.71 5.02 7.90
N TYR A 321 -7.56 4.42 8.22
CA TYR A 321 -6.43 5.20 8.73
C TYR A 321 -5.61 5.77 7.57
N GLY A 322 -5.53 7.11 7.50
CA GLY A 322 -4.61 7.80 6.60
C GLY A 322 -3.14 7.42 6.85
N GLY A 323 -2.31 7.47 5.81
CA GLY A 323 -0.88 7.13 5.84
C GLY A 323 -0.52 5.78 5.23
N ARG A 324 -1.53 4.93 4.99
CA ARG A 324 -1.33 3.58 4.44
C ARG A 324 -1.00 3.54 2.95
N SER A 325 -1.20 4.63 2.22
CA SER A 325 -0.77 4.77 0.82
C SER A 325 0.68 4.33 0.64
N GLY A 326 0.96 3.37 -0.23
CA GLY A 326 2.31 2.80 -0.41
C GLY A 326 2.63 1.61 0.48
N SER A 327 1.68 1.10 1.27
CA SER A 327 1.93 -0.13 2.04
C SER A 327 2.16 -1.29 1.09
N PRO A 328 3.26 -2.05 1.21
CA PRO A 328 3.47 -3.25 0.40
C PRO A 328 2.40 -4.31 0.66
N ILE A 329 2.03 -5.04 -0.39
CA ILE A 329 1.14 -6.20 -0.33
C ILE A 329 1.98 -7.44 -0.53
N PHE A 330 2.00 -8.33 0.46
CA PHE A 330 2.80 -9.54 0.46
C PHE A 330 1.95 -10.81 0.30
N TYR A 331 2.34 -11.67 -0.63
CA TYR A 331 1.88 -13.05 -0.74
C TYR A 331 3.05 -14.01 -0.44
N LYS A 332 2.90 -14.86 0.57
CA LYS A 332 3.96 -15.80 1.01
C LYS A 332 5.34 -15.15 1.24
N GLY A 333 5.36 -13.89 1.67
CA GLY A 333 6.60 -13.13 1.90
C GLY A 333 7.17 -12.40 0.68
N TYR A 334 6.53 -12.52 -0.49
CA TYR A 334 6.92 -11.81 -1.70
C TYR A 334 6.02 -10.62 -1.95
N LEU A 335 6.62 -9.48 -2.30
CA LEU A 335 5.91 -8.29 -2.73
C LEU A 335 5.18 -8.57 -4.05
N ILE A 336 3.87 -8.31 -4.07
CA ILE A 336 3.00 -8.47 -5.25
C ILE A 336 2.30 -7.17 -5.69
N GLY A 337 2.33 -6.12 -4.87
CA GLY A 337 1.72 -4.83 -5.22
C GLY A 337 1.78 -3.80 -4.09
N LEU A 338 1.15 -2.65 -4.31
CA LEU A 338 1.12 -1.53 -3.38
C LEU A 338 -0.30 -1.09 -3.04
N PHE A 339 -0.55 -0.90 -1.75
CA PHE A 339 -1.84 -0.44 -1.24
C PHE A 339 -2.04 1.06 -1.51
N GLN A 340 -3.03 1.44 -2.29
CA GLN A 340 -3.32 2.82 -2.70
C GLN A 340 -4.11 3.61 -1.66
N SER A 341 -4.92 2.97 -0.82
CA SER A 341 -5.79 3.59 0.22
C SER A 341 -6.82 4.63 -0.27
N ARG A 342 -6.69 5.15 -1.50
CA ARG A 342 -7.70 5.92 -2.24
C ARG A 342 -8.48 4.99 -3.16
N ILE A 343 -9.77 5.26 -3.32
CA ILE A 343 -10.63 4.58 -4.29
C ILE A 343 -10.83 5.54 -5.46
N ILE A 344 -10.64 5.05 -6.68
CA ILE A 344 -11.19 5.71 -7.87
C ILE A 344 -12.68 5.43 -7.83
N PRO A 345 -13.54 6.44 -7.59
CA PRO A 345 -14.94 6.21 -7.31
C PRO A 345 -15.66 5.58 -8.50
N GLU A 346 -16.12 4.34 -8.35
CA GLU A 346 -17.14 3.78 -9.23
C GLU A 346 -18.51 4.39 -8.87
N PRO A 347 -19.29 4.92 -9.82
CA PRO A 347 -20.62 5.42 -9.53
C PRO A 347 -21.52 4.30 -8.96
N ASN A 348 -22.06 4.53 -7.76
CA ASN A 348 -23.05 3.68 -7.06
C ASN A 348 -22.56 2.38 -6.39
N SER A 349 -21.26 2.18 -6.15
CA SER A 349 -20.79 1.02 -5.38
C SER A 349 -20.88 1.24 -3.86
N LYS A 350 -21.48 0.28 -3.13
CA LYS A 350 -21.47 0.21 -1.64
C LYS A 350 -20.35 -0.69 -1.11
N ILE A 351 -19.56 -1.31 -1.99
CA ILE A 351 -18.51 -2.27 -1.61
C ILE A 351 -17.16 -1.55 -1.74
N PHE A 352 -16.39 -1.54 -0.65
CA PHE A 352 -15.05 -0.96 -0.62
C PHE A 352 -14.07 -1.96 -1.27
N ARG A 353 -13.98 -1.93 -2.60
CA ARG A 353 -13.00 -2.70 -3.38
C ARG A 353 -11.84 -1.76 -3.69
N GLY A 354 -10.65 -2.10 -3.20
CA GLY A 354 -9.46 -1.32 -3.48
C GLY A 354 -8.72 -1.93 -4.67
N PHE A 355 -8.68 -1.20 -5.78
CA PHE A 355 -7.77 -1.47 -6.88
C PHE A 355 -6.35 -1.08 -6.47
N GLN A 356 -5.40 -2.02 -6.59
CA GLN A 356 -4.02 -1.84 -6.17
C GLN A 356 -3.09 -2.09 -7.34
N THR A 357 -2.05 -1.25 -7.50
CA THR A 357 -1.04 -1.43 -8.55
C THR A 357 -0.25 -2.70 -8.27
N THR A 358 -0.14 -3.58 -9.25
CA THR A 358 0.65 -4.82 -9.12
C THR A 358 2.15 -4.54 -9.30
N ILE A 359 2.99 -5.40 -8.74
CA ILE A 359 4.43 -5.32 -8.94
C ILE A 359 4.85 -5.70 -10.37
N SER A 360 4.07 -6.55 -11.05
CA SER A 360 4.33 -6.95 -12.44
C SER A 360 4.22 -5.76 -13.40
N ALA A 361 3.16 -4.95 -13.27
CA ALA A 361 2.98 -3.73 -14.07
C ALA A 361 4.06 -2.69 -13.80
N ILE A 362 4.45 -2.52 -12.53
CA ILE A 362 5.54 -1.62 -12.14
C ILE A 362 6.84 -2.05 -12.81
N ILE A 363 7.20 -3.33 -12.77
CA ILE A 363 8.43 -3.83 -13.41
C ILE A 363 8.37 -3.68 -14.93
N GLU A 364 7.24 -3.99 -15.57
CA GLU A 364 7.10 -3.82 -17.01
C GLU A 364 7.23 -2.36 -17.45
N ASN A 365 6.53 -1.43 -16.79
CA ASN A 365 6.66 -0.01 -17.06
C ASN A 365 8.06 0.53 -16.76
N MET A 366 8.74 0.00 -15.75
CA MET A 366 10.13 0.37 -15.46
C MET A 366 11.08 -0.14 -16.54
N ASN A 367 10.84 -1.31 -17.13
CA ASN A 367 11.73 -1.88 -18.15
C ASN A 367 11.71 -1.11 -19.48
N THR A 368 10.70 -0.29 -19.75
CA THR A 368 10.69 0.61 -20.91
C THR A 368 11.65 1.79 -20.74
N GLN A 369 11.97 2.16 -19.50
CA GLN A 369 12.85 3.29 -19.20
C GLN A 369 14.33 2.91 -19.36
N ALA A 370 15.12 3.76 -20.04
CA ALA A 370 16.50 3.43 -20.42
C ALA A 370 17.49 3.26 -19.23
N ASN A 371 17.13 3.72 -18.02
CA ASN A 371 18.04 3.85 -16.86
C ASN A 371 17.59 3.10 -15.60
N THR A 372 16.76 2.06 -15.73
CA THR A 372 16.15 1.34 -14.59
C THR A 372 16.67 -0.09 -14.40
N LYS A 373 17.60 -0.53 -15.26
CA LYS A 373 18.24 -1.84 -15.14
C LYS A 373 18.89 -1.97 -13.76
N ASN A 374 18.52 -3.02 -13.03
CA ASN A 374 19.05 -3.39 -11.70
C ASN A 374 18.50 -2.61 -10.50
N ILE A 375 17.32 -1.99 -10.61
CA ILE A 375 16.62 -1.42 -9.44
C ILE A 375 15.98 -2.53 -8.59
N PHE A 376 15.49 -3.61 -9.21
CA PHE A 376 14.90 -4.76 -8.53
C PHE A 376 15.93 -5.90 -8.43
N GLN A 377 16.27 -6.31 -7.21
CA GLN A 377 17.39 -7.23 -6.98
C GLN A 377 16.97 -8.70 -6.88
N GLU A 378 15.81 -8.99 -6.29
CA GLU A 378 15.32 -10.36 -6.10
C GLU A 378 13.95 -10.55 -6.72
N VAL A 379 13.94 -11.12 -7.92
CA VAL A 379 12.72 -11.38 -8.70
C VAL A 379 12.48 -12.88 -8.78
N ALA A 380 11.41 -13.35 -8.13
CA ALA A 380 10.92 -14.71 -8.18
C ALA A 380 9.81 -14.88 -9.22
N ARG A 381 9.66 -16.10 -9.72
CA ARG A 381 8.58 -16.56 -10.60
C ARG A 381 8.09 -17.92 -10.10
N PHE A 382 6.86 -18.27 -10.46
CA PHE A 382 6.34 -19.62 -10.22
C PHE A 382 7.14 -20.64 -11.04
N GLU A 383 7.61 -21.71 -10.39
CA GLU A 383 8.29 -22.84 -11.05
C GLU A 383 7.25 -23.85 -11.54
N LYS A 384 7.34 -24.26 -12.82
CA LYS A 384 6.43 -25.22 -13.44
C LYS A 384 6.79 -26.67 -13.12
#